data_AF-A0A6I8UU29-F1
#
_entry.id   AF-A0A6I8UU29-F1
#
_cell.length_a   1.000
_cell.length_b   1.000
_cell.length_c   1.000
_cell.angle_alpha   90.00
_cell.angle_beta   90.00
_cell.angle_gamma   90.00
#
_symmetry.space_group_name_H-M   'P 1'
#
loop_
_entity.id
_entity.type
_entity.pdbx_description
1 polymer ?
#
loop_
_entity_poly.entity_id
_entity_poly.type
_entity_poly.pdbx_seq_one_letter_code
_entity_poly.pdbx_strand_id
1 'polypeptide(L)'
;MLVSANTNSVLRCIHANIERCASLSFPSFRCGSLKRSDKMAAHKSFRIKQKLAKKLKQNRSVPQWVRLRTGNTIRYNAKRRHWRRTKLKL
;
A
#
# COMPACT_ATOMS: atom_id res chain seq x y z
N MET A 1 -34.39 32.51 6.83
CA MET A 1 -34.82 31.13 7.14
C MET A 1 -34.41 30.24 5.98
N LEU A 2 -33.76 29.10 6.28
CA LEU A 2 -33.52 27.93 5.41
C LEU A 2 -32.57 28.16 4.21
N VAL A 3 -31.26 27.90 4.30
CA VAL A 3 -30.50 26.63 4.50
C VAL A 3 -30.46 25.74 3.24
N SER A 4 -29.21 25.45 2.80
CA SER A 4 -28.77 24.27 2.04
C SER A 4 -29.22 24.12 0.57
N ALA A 5 -28.44 23.56 -0.34
CA ALA A 5 -27.07 23.06 -0.29
C ALA A 5 -26.57 22.91 -1.74
N ASN A 6 -25.32 23.30 -1.95
CA ASN A 6 -24.50 22.82 -3.04
C ASN A 6 -24.18 21.34 -2.77
N THR A 7 -24.69 20.42 -3.61
CA THR A 7 -24.28 19.01 -3.61
C THR A 7 -24.15 18.44 -5.02
N ASN A 8 -22.93 18.57 -5.55
CA ASN A 8 -22.15 17.46 -6.10
C ASN A 8 -22.82 16.55 -7.15
N SER A 9 -22.59 16.90 -8.42
CA SER A 9 -22.76 16.12 -9.64
C SER A 9 -21.86 14.86 -9.73
N VAL A 10 -21.80 14.04 -8.67
CA VAL A 10 -21.01 12.79 -8.65
C VAL A 10 -21.77 11.57 -8.09
N LEU A 11 -23.08 11.71 -7.79
CA LEU A 11 -23.94 10.62 -7.32
C LEU A 11 -25.08 10.27 -8.31
N ARG A 12 -24.78 10.22 -9.62
CA ARG A 12 -25.70 9.65 -10.63
C ARG A 12 -25.02 8.65 -11.57
N CYS A 13 -24.09 7.85 -11.06
CA CYS A 13 -23.51 6.73 -11.82
C CYS A 13 -23.54 5.42 -11.01
N ILE A 14 -24.59 5.21 -10.23
CA ILE A 14 -24.94 3.89 -9.68
C ILE A 14 -26.38 3.61 -10.11
N HIS A 15 -26.55 3.27 -11.40
CA HIS A 15 -27.54 2.34 -11.94
C HIS A 15 -27.53 2.41 -13.47
N ALA A 16 -27.59 1.23 -14.09
CA ALA A 16 -27.73 0.94 -15.52
C ALA A 16 -26.48 1.11 -16.41
N ASN A 17 -25.71 0.02 -16.58
CA ASN A 17 -25.86 -0.83 -17.77
C ASN A 17 -24.85 -1.99 -17.75
N ILE A 18 -25.29 -3.09 -17.14
CA ILE A 18 -24.86 -4.44 -17.50
C ILE A 18 -25.42 -4.68 -18.92
N GLU A 19 -24.65 -5.32 -19.80
CA GLU A 19 -24.96 -5.63 -21.22
C GLU A 19 -24.46 -4.64 -22.29
N ARG A 20 -23.14 -4.35 -22.34
CA ARG A 20 -22.51 -4.08 -23.65
C ARG A 20 -20.99 -4.32 -23.75
N CYS A 21 -20.52 -5.54 -23.49
CA CYS A 21 -19.16 -5.96 -23.84
C CYS A 21 -19.12 -7.49 -24.04
N ALA A 22 -19.83 -8.01 -25.04
CA ALA A 22 -19.86 -9.45 -25.36
C ALA A 22 -19.36 -9.77 -26.79
N SER A 23 -18.46 -8.96 -27.35
CA SER A 23 -17.92 -9.19 -28.70
C SER A 23 -16.50 -8.66 -28.91
N LEU A 24 -15.72 -8.50 -27.83
CA LEU A 24 -14.27 -8.40 -27.95
C LEU A 24 -13.71 -9.81 -27.83
N SER A 25 -13.32 -10.37 -28.96
CA SER A 25 -12.44 -11.52 -29.06
C SER A 25 -11.15 -11.20 -28.32
N PHE A 26 -11.09 -11.59 -27.05
CA PHE A 26 -9.89 -11.49 -26.23
C PHE A 26 -8.77 -12.22 -26.97
N PRO A 27 -7.69 -11.55 -27.41
CA PRO A 27 -6.52 -12.27 -27.86
C PRO A 27 -6.12 -13.15 -26.67
N SER A 28 -6.04 -14.46 -26.93
CA SER A 28 -5.51 -15.43 -25.99
C SER A 28 -4.07 -15.01 -25.71
N PHE A 29 -3.89 -14.15 -24.70
CA PHE A 29 -2.60 -13.96 -24.06
C PHE A 29 -2.29 -15.34 -23.50
N ARG A 30 -1.48 -16.11 -24.25
CA ARG A 30 -0.75 -17.24 -23.70
C ARG A 30 -0.12 -16.69 -22.45
N CYS A 31 -0.62 -17.16 -21.30
CA CYS A 31 0.05 -17.02 -20.03
C CYS A 31 1.39 -17.75 -20.21
N GLY A 32 2.38 -17.00 -20.74
CA GLY A 32 3.74 -17.46 -20.84
C GLY A 32 4.15 -17.85 -19.44
N SER A 33 4.50 -19.11 -19.27
CA SER A 33 4.98 -19.66 -18.01
C SER A 33 6.10 -18.75 -17.49
N LEU A 34 5.75 -17.89 -16.53
CA LEU A 34 6.71 -17.19 -15.71
C LEU A 34 7.43 -18.29 -14.94
N LYS A 35 8.55 -18.77 -15.49
CA LYS A 35 9.53 -19.54 -14.73
C LYS A 35 9.98 -18.62 -13.60
N ARG A 36 9.27 -18.70 -12.46
CA ARG A 36 9.72 -18.15 -11.19
C ARG A 36 11.02 -18.87 -10.91
N SER A 37 12.13 -18.24 -11.27
CA SER A 37 13.43 -18.62 -10.73
C SER A 37 13.32 -18.29 -9.25
N ASP A 38 12.86 -19.26 -8.46
CA ASP A 38 12.86 -19.24 -7.01
C ASP A 38 14.31 -19.28 -6.55
N LYS A 39 15.06 -18.21 -6.86
CA LYS A 39 16.31 -17.91 -6.18
C LYS A 39 15.91 -17.56 -4.76
N MET A 40 15.80 -18.59 -3.93
CA MET A 40 15.58 -18.45 -2.49
C MET A 40 16.56 -17.38 -1.99
N ALA A 41 16.01 -16.36 -1.35
CA ALA A 41 16.83 -15.36 -0.67
C ALA A 41 17.83 -16.09 0.23
N ALA A 42 19.03 -15.53 0.39
CA ALA A 42 20.12 -16.18 1.14
C ALA A 42 19.65 -16.84 2.46
N HIS A 43 20.19 -18.02 2.78
CA HIS A 43 19.90 -18.74 4.01
C HIS A 43 20.39 -17.94 5.25
N LYS A 44 19.47 -17.18 5.86
CA LYS A 44 19.76 -16.32 7.03
C LYS A 44 19.51 -17.07 8.34
N SER A 45 20.37 -16.80 9.34
CA SER A 45 20.18 -17.27 10.71
C SER A 45 18.95 -16.64 11.38
N PHE A 46 18.42 -17.29 12.42
CA PHE A 46 17.22 -16.83 13.14
C PHE A 46 17.39 -15.43 13.77
N ARG A 47 18.55 -15.15 14.37
CA ARG A 47 18.88 -13.84 14.96
C ARG A 47 18.79 -12.72 13.91
N ILE A 48 19.30 -12.94 12.71
CA ILE A 48 19.23 -11.96 11.61
C ILE A 48 17.78 -11.79 11.15
N LYS A 49 17.03 -12.89 10.99
CA LYS A 49 15.59 -12.84 10.64
C LYS A 49 14.80 -12.00 11.66
N GLN A 50 15.05 -12.17 12.96
CA GLN A 50 14.38 -11.40 14.01
C GLN A 50 14.73 -9.91 13.94
N LYS A 51 16.01 -9.56 13.76
CA LYS A 51 16.43 -8.16 13.56
C LYS A 51 15.77 -7.53 12.33
N LEU A 52 15.72 -8.25 11.21
CA LEU A 52 15.07 -7.80 9.97
C LEU A 52 13.57 -7.58 10.18
N ALA A 53 12.88 -8.53 10.82
CA ALA A 53 11.45 -8.42 11.14
C ALA A 53 11.17 -7.21 12.03
N LYS A 54 11.99 -6.96 13.05
CA LYS A 54 11.86 -5.77 13.91
C LYS A 54 12.03 -4.47 13.12
N LYS A 55 13.02 -4.41 12.23
CA LYS A 55 13.27 -3.22 11.38
C LYS A 55 12.16 -2.99 10.36
N LEU A 56 11.51 -4.04 9.86
CA LEU A 56 10.30 -3.92 9.04
C LEU A 56 9.14 -3.34 9.85
N LYS A 57 8.84 -3.89 11.03
CA LYS A 57 7.75 -3.44 11.90
C LYS A 57 7.90 -1.99 12.38
N GLN A 58 9.13 -1.50 12.53
CA GLN A 58 9.44 -0.13 12.92
C GLN A 58 9.18 0.89 11.79
N ASN A 59 9.21 0.47 10.53
CA ASN A 59 9.18 1.36 9.37
C ASN A 59 7.75 1.76 8.95
N ARG A 60 6.95 2.20 9.93
CA ARG A 60 5.56 2.62 9.75
C ARG A 60 5.39 4.14 9.95
N SER A 61 4.34 4.71 9.37
CA SER A 61 3.92 6.10 9.63
C SER A 61 3.36 6.26 11.04
N VAL A 62 3.32 7.51 11.52
CA VAL A 62 2.74 7.84 12.83
C VAL A 62 1.22 7.72 12.73
N PRO A 63 0.55 7.01 13.66
CA PRO A 63 -0.91 6.92 13.69
C PRO A 63 -1.59 8.26 14.00
N GLN A 64 -2.79 8.46 13.47
CA GLN A 64 -3.51 9.73 13.60
C GLN A 64 -3.88 10.08 15.05
N TRP A 65 -4.32 9.10 15.84
CA TRP A 65 -4.69 9.33 17.24
C TRP A 65 -3.53 9.85 18.09
N VAL A 66 -2.28 9.50 17.75
CA VAL A 66 -1.08 10.03 18.43
C VAL A 66 -0.94 11.53 18.17
N ARG A 67 -1.20 11.97 16.93
CA ARG A 67 -1.11 13.39 16.56
C ARG A 67 -2.14 14.22 17.32
N LEU A 68 -3.34 13.68 17.51
CA LEU A 68 -4.43 14.34 18.24
C LEU A 68 -4.13 14.44 19.74
N ARG A 69 -3.49 13.42 20.34
CA ARG A 69 -3.13 13.44 21.77
C ARG A 69 -2.04 14.44 22.11
N THR A 70 -1.10 14.68 21.20
CA THR A 70 0.11 15.48 21.46
C THR A 70 0.09 16.86 20.79
N GLY A 71 -1.09 17.35 20.35
CA GLY A 71 -1.17 18.66 19.69
C GLY A 71 -0.29 18.80 18.44
N ASN A 72 -0.04 17.70 17.72
CA ASN A 72 0.77 17.65 16.49
C ASN A 72 2.26 18.03 16.63
N THR A 73 2.84 17.91 17.83
CA THR A 73 4.30 18.04 18.02
C THR A 73 5.07 16.92 17.31
N ILE A 74 4.55 15.69 17.36
CA ILE A 74 5.11 14.53 16.65
C ILE A 74 4.38 14.37 15.31
N ARG A 75 4.94 14.93 14.23
CA ARG A 75 4.30 14.95 12.89
C ARG A 75 4.66 13.73 12.04
N TYR A 76 5.95 13.37 12.01
CA TYR A 76 6.47 12.27 11.20
C TYR A 76 7.48 11.43 11.98
N ASN A 77 7.73 10.22 11.50
CA ASN A 77 8.73 9.32 12.09
C ASN A 77 10.12 9.66 11.55
N ALA A 78 10.93 10.37 12.34
CA ALA A 78 12.30 10.75 11.96
C ALA A 78 13.23 9.55 11.69
N LYS A 79 12.94 8.38 12.28
CA LYS A 79 13.74 7.15 12.12
C LYS A 79 13.22 6.25 11.00
N ARG A 80 12.28 6.71 10.18
CA ARG A 80 11.78 5.98 9.01
C ARG A 80 12.91 5.76 8.00
N ARG A 81 12.93 4.60 7.35
CA ARG A 81 14.04 4.19 6.47
C ARG A 81 13.55 3.76 5.09
N HIS A 82 14.26 4.14 4.03
CA HIS A 82 14.05 3.59 2.69
C HIS A 82 15.20 2.65 2.30
N TRP A 83 14.89 1.49 1.72
CA TRP A 83 15.87 0.43 1.47
C TRP A 83 16.92 0.76 0.40
N ARG A 84 16.59 1.66 -0.54
CA ARG A 84 17.55 2.17 -1.54
C ARG A 84 18.48 3.23 -0.97
N ARG A 85 18.00 4.09 -0.04
CA ARG A 85 18.75 5.24 0.46
C ARG A 85 19.71 4.87 1.60
N THR A 86 19.25 4.12 2.59
CA THR A 86 20.05 3.83 3.81
C THR A 86 20.06 2.34 4.11
N LYS A 87 21.26 1.76 4.26
CA LYS A 87 21.45 0.31 4.48
C LYS A 87 21.39 -0.05 5.97
N LEU A 88 21.04 -1.30 6.25
CA LEU A 88 21.00 -1.84 7.60
C LEU A 88 22.40 -2.31 7.98
N LYS A 89 22.91 -1.85 9.13
CA LYS A 89 24.14 -2.37 9.75
C LYS A 89 23.75 -3.59 10.59
N LEU A 90 23.87 -4.80 10.05
CA LEU A 90 23.40 -6.05 10.68
C LEU A 90 24.52 -7.03 10.95
#